data_AF-G5JCQ0-F1
#
_entry.id   AF-G5JCQ0-F1
#
_cell.length_a   1.000
_cell.length_b   1.000
_cell.length_c   1.000
_cell.angle_alpha   90.00
_cell.angle_beta   90.00
_cell.angle_gamma   90.00
#
_symmetry.space_group_name_H-M   'P 1'
#
loop_
_entity.id
_entity.type
_entity.pdbx_description
1 polymer ?
#
loop_
_entity_poly.entity_id
_entity_poly.type
_entity_poly.pdbx_seq_one_letter_code
_entity_poly.pdbx_strand_id
1 'polypeptide(L)'
;MVRIPTDRIPTHPGEMLLKEFLEPMELTQSQLASSLHVPYQRINELINGRRGVTPSTALRLSKFFGTSADFWMNLQQRWDLYHAQLSEASELEKIEPIQC
;
A
#
# COMPACT_ATOMS: atom_id res chain seq x y z
N MET A 1 7.79 5.39 -13.34
CA MET A 1 7.52 6.63 -12.59
C MET A 1 6.19 6.48 -11.86
N VAL A 2 6.19 6.56 -10.53
CA VAL A 2 4.96 6.45 -9.74
C VAL A 2 4.18 7.76 -9.91
N ARG A 3 3.01 7.70 -10.56
CA ARG A 3 2.11 8.86 -10.67
C ARG A 3 1.24 8.94 -9.41
N ILE A 4 1.29 10.08 -8.73
CA ILE A 4 0.41 10.41 -7.62
C ILE A 4 -0.85 11.04 -8.23
N PRO A 5 -2.06 10.55 -7.92
CA PRO A 5 -3.27 11.16 -8.45
C PRO A 5 -3.47 12.56 -7.85
N THR A 6 -3.81 13.54 -8.69
CA THR A 6 -4.04 14.93 -8.27
C THR A 6 -5.49 15.15 -7.81
N ASP A 7 -6.45 14.45 -8.42
CA ASP A 7 -7.88 14.71 -8.21
C ASP A 7 -8.58 13.67 -7.31
N ARG A 8 -7.86 12.66 -6.82
CA ARG A 8 -8.43 11.62 -5.95
C ARG A 8 -7.42 11.08 -4.94
N ILE A 9 -7.91 10.73 -3.77
CA ILE A 9 -7.10 10.03 -2.76
C ILE A 9 -6.70 8.67 -3.34
N PRO A 10 -5.39 8.30 -3.33
CA PRO A 10 -4.96 6.98 -3.75
C PRO A 10 -5.58 5.91 -2.85
N THR A 11 -5.87 4.73 -3.39
CA THR A 11 -6.39 3.62 -2.60
C THR A 11 -5.32 3.08 -1.65
N HIS A 12 -5.65 2.91 -0.38
CA HIS A 12 -4.74 2.28 0.58
C HIS A 12 -4.47 0.83 0.16
N PRO A 13 -3.23 0.31 0.25
CA PRO A 13 -2.92 -1.06 -0.15
C PRO A 13 -3.76 -2.13 0.55
N GLY A 14 -4.18 -1.87 1.79
CA GLY A 14 -5.08 -2.76 2.54
C GLY A 14 -6.50 -2.81 2.01
N GLU A 15 -7.02 -1.69 1.51
CA GLU A 15 -8.34 -1.66 0.86
C GLU A 15 -8.29 -2.40 -0.48
N MET A 16 -7.24 -2.17 -1.27
CA MET A 16 -6.95 -2.94 -2.49
C MET A 16 -6.89 -4.45 -2.21
N LEU A 17 -6.16 -4.85 -1.18
CA LEU A 17 -6.06 -6.26 -0.78
C LEU A 17 -7.43 -6.85 -0.41
N LEU A 18 -8.27 -6.10 0.32
CA LEU A 18 -9.58 -6.57 0.72
C LEU A 18 -10.53 -6.70 -0.48
N LYS A 19 -10.68 -5.62 -1.26
CA LYS A 19 -11.70 -5.49 -2.31
C LYS A 19 -11.38 -6.26 -3.57
N GLU A 20 -10.12 -6.31 -3.98
CA GLU A 20 -9.74 -6.90 -5.27
C GLU A 20 -9.20 -8.33 -5.14
N PHE A 21 -8.86 -8.78 -3.92
CA PHE A 21 -8.30 -10.12 -3.71
C PHE A 21 -9.10 -10.95 -2.70
N LEU A 22 -9.28 -10.47 -1.47
CA LEU A 22 -9.92 -11.29 -0.42
C LEU A 22 -11.41 -11.52 -0.68
N GLU A 23 -12.18 -10.46 -0.97
CA GLU A 23 -13.62 -10.57 -1.22
C GLU A 23 -13.93 -11.44 -2.46
N PRO A 24 -13.29 -11.25 -3.64
CA PRO A 24 -13.58 -12.05 -4.82
C PRO A 24 -13.12 -13.52 -4.72
N MET A 25 -12.12 -13.80 -3.88
CA MET A 25 -11.61 -15.15 -3.65
C MET A 25 -12.24 -15.84 -2.43
N GLU A 26 -13.20 -15.19 -1.76
CA GLU A 26 -13.83 -15.67 -0.53
C GLU A 26 -12.81 -16.05 0.58
N LEU A 27 -11.67 -15.34 0.61
CA LEU A 27 -10.59 -15.59 1.56
C LEU A 27 -10.74 -14.72 2.80
N THR A 28 -10.66 -15.36 3.97
CA THR A 28 -10.63 -14.64 5.25
C THR A 28 -9.22 -14.09 5.56
N GLN A 29 -9.17 -13.04 6.37
CA GLN A 29 -7.90 -12.45 6.83
C GLN A 29 -7.03 -13.46 7.61
N SER A 30 -7.66 -14.38 8.35
CA SER A 30 -6.97 -15.44 9.10
C SER A 30 -6.36 -16.49 8.17
N GLN A 31 -7.08 -16.92 7.12
CA GLN A 31 -6.53 -17.81 6.11
C GLN A 31 -5.35 -17.16 5.37
N LEU A 32 -5.45 -15.87 5.04
CA LEU A 32 -4.34 -15.14 4.43
C LEU A 32 -3.14 -15.09 5.39
N ALA A 33 -3.35 -14.69 6.65
CA ALA A 33 -2.28 -14.60 7.65
C ALA A 33 -1.52 -15.92 7.81
N SER A 34 -2.25 -17.03 7.93
CA SER A 34 -1.69 -18.39 8.01
C SER A 34 -0.90 -18.73 6.74
N SER A 35 -1.46 -18.48 5.55
CA SER A 35 -0.81 -18.78 4.28
C SER A 35 0.47 -17.97 4.06
N LEU A 36 0.48 -16.70 4.50
CA LEU A 36 1.64 -15.82 4.41
C LEU A 36 2.64 -16.04 5.55
N HIS A 37 2.35 -16.90 6.52
CA HIS A 37 3.18 -17.14 7.71
C HIS A 37 3.48 -15.84 8.48
N VAL A 38 2.44 -15.04 8.74
CA VAL A 38 2.53 -13.78 9.50
C VAL A 38 1.44 -13.72 10.57
N PRO A 39 1.62 -12.92 11.64
CA PRO A 39 0.57 -12.74 12.64
C PRO A 39 -0.71 -12.15 12.02
N TYR A 40 -1.87 -12.65 12.45
CA TYR A 40 -3.18 -12.12 12.04
C TYR A 40 -3.27 -10.60 12.18
N GLN A 41 -2.78 -10.07 13.29
CA GLN A 41 -2.77 -8.64 13.59
C GLN A 41 -2.10 -7.82 12.48
N ARG A 42 -1.07 -8.35 11.81
CA ARG A 42 -0.41 -7.67 10.69
C ARG A 42 -1.35 -7.47 9.51
N ILE A 43 -2.13 -8.51 9.15
CA ILE A 43 -3.10 -8.45 8.04
C ILE A 43 -4.28 -7.55 8.42
N ASN A 44 -4.76 -7.67 9.66
CA ASN A 44 -5.84 -6.84 10.18
C ASN A 44 -5.46 -5.35 10.21
N GLU A 45 -4.26 -5.00 10.69
CA GLU A 45 -3.78 -3.61 10.68
C GLU A 45 -3.60 -3.07 9.25
N LEU A 46 -3.12 -3.91 8.33
CA LEU A 46 -2.98 -3.55 6.92
C LEU A 46 -4.34 -3.23 6.30
N ILE A 47 -5.32 -4.12 6.43
CA ILE A 47 -6.66 -3.93 5.85
C ILE A 47 -7.37 -2.72 6.45
N ASN A 48 -7.21 -2.47 7.76
CA ASN A 48 -7.81 -1.32 8.43
C ASN A 48 -7.05 0.01 8.20
N GLY A 49 -6.05 0.06 7.32
CA GLY A 49 -5.32 1.30 7.04
C GLY A 49 -4.40 1.79 8.16
N ARG A 50 -4.18 0.97 9.19
CA ARG A 50 -3.34 1.32 10.35
C ARG A 50 -1.86 1.05 10.11
N ARG A 51 -1.54 0.28 9.06
CA ARG A 51 -0.18 -0.10 8.68
C ARG A 51 -0.08 -0.18 7.16
N GLY A 52 1.05 0.29 6.62
CA GLY A 52 1.40 0.10 5.23
C GLY A 52 2.02 -1.26 4.88
N VAL A 53 2.20 -1.51 3.59
CA VAL A 53 2.94 -2.65 3.07
C VAL A 53 4.44 -2.41 3.17
N THR A 54 5.15 -3.32 3.84
CA THR A 54 6.61 -3.36 3.82
C THR A 54 7.12 -4.24 2.67
N PRO A 55 8.39 -4.12 2.24
CA PRO A 55 8.95 -4.99 1.20
C PRO A 55 8.80 -6.50 1.51
N SER A 56 8.96 -6.89 2.78
CA SER A 56 8.75 -8.27 3.23
C SER A 56 7.30 -8.73 3.04
N THR A 57 6.32 -7.88 3.35
CA THR A 57 4.91 -8.18 3.12
C THR A 57 4.59 -8.21 1.62
N ALA A 58 5.14 -7.29 0.82
CA ALA A 58 4.98 -7.26 -0.62
C ALA A 58 5.47 -8.56 -1.29
N LEU A 59 6.65 -9.06 -0.90
CA LEU A 59 7.19 -10.34 -1.40
C LEU A 59 6.31 -11.54 -1.04
N ARG A 60 5.69 -11.53 0.15
CA ARG A 60 4.77 -12.59 0.58
C ARG A 60 3.47 -12.55 -0.21
N LEU A 61 2.88 -11.37 -0.36
CA LEU A 61 1.66 -11.16 -1.14
C LEU A 61 1.89 -11.50 -2.63
N SER A 62 3.03 -11.08 -3.20
CA SER A 62 3.40 -11.38 -4.58
C SER A 62 3.52 -12.89 -4.82
N LYS A 63 4.18 -13.60 -3.88
CA LYS A 63 4.32 -15.06 -3.96
C LYS A 63 2.99 -15.79 -3.85
N PHE A 64 2.08 -15.33 -2.98
CA PHE A 64 0.80 -15.97 -2.73
C PHE A 64 -0.22 -15.71 -3.85
N PHE A 65 -0.36 -14.47 -4.30
CA PHE A 65 -1.34 -14.08 -5.31
C PHE A 65 -0.83 -14.13 -6.75
N GLY A 66 0.43 -14.50 -6.99
CA GLY A 66 1.03 -14.50 -8.33
C GLY A 66 1.17 -13.10 -8.94
N THR A 67 1.28 -12.07 -8.10
CA THR A 67 1.48 -10.67 -8.51
C THR A 67 2.95 -10.27 -8.41
N SER A 68 3.31 -9.03 -8.73
CA SER A 68 4.67 -8.52 -8.52
C SER A 68 4.79 -7.84 -7.15
N ALA A 69 5.98 -7.87 -6.53
CA ALA A 69 6.23 -7.11 -5.31
C ALA A 69 6.12 -5.60 -5.56
N ASP A 70 6.55 -5.14 -6.73
CA ASP A 70 6.45 -3.75 -7.17
C ASP A 70 5.00 -3.26 -7.23
N PHE A 71 4.04 -4.12 -7.59
CA PHE A 71 2.63 -3.75 -7.57
C PHE A 71 2.21 -3.25 -6.18
N TRP A 72 2.50 -4.03 -5.14
CA TRP A 72 2.18 -3.68 -3.75
C TRP A 72 2.98 -2.46 -3.25
N MET A 73 4.27 -2.41 -3.57
CA MET A 73 5.12 -1.29 -3.18
C MET A 73 4.72 0.02 -3.89
N ASN A 74 4.21 -0.04 -5.12
CA ASN A 74 3.74 1.14 -5.83
C ASN A 74 2.45 1.69 -5.23
N LEU A 75 1.55 0.83 -4.73
CA LEU A 75 0.36 1.27 -3.99
C LEU A 75 0.76 1.98 -2.71
N GLN A 76 1.69 1.41 -1.96
CA GLN A 76 2.21 2.01 -0.73
C GLN A 76 2.86 3.37 -1.01
N GLN A 77 3.74 3.45 -2.01
CA GLN A 77 4.41 4.70 -2.38
C GLN A 77 3.41 5.78 -2.80
N ARG A 78 2.37 5.44 -3.57
CA ARG A 78 1.33 6.43 -3.95
C ARG A 78 0.61 6.98 -2.73
N TRP A 79 0.23 6.10 -1.81
CA TRP A 79 -0.44 6.47 -0.57
C TRP A 79 0.44 7.39 0.28
N ASP A 80 1.68 6.98 0.54
CA ASP A 80 2.61 7.72 1.39
C ASP A 80 2.97 9.08 0.78
N LEU A 81 3.28 9.12 -0.52
CA LEU A 81 3.62 10.37 -1.19
C LEU A 81 2.44 11.34 -1.23
N TYR A 82 1.22 10.86 -1.46
CA TYR A 82 0.03 11.72 -1.44
C TYR A 82 -0.19 12.35 -0.07
N HIS A 83 -0.10 11.56 1.00
CA HIS A 83 -0.26 12.08 2.35
C HIS A 83 0.88 12.99 2.78
N ALA A 84 2.13 12.67 2.41
CA ALA A 84 3.29 13.53 2.66
C ALA A 84 3.15 14.87 1.93
N GLN A 85 2.75 14.85 0.65
CA GLN A 85 2.48 16.06 -0.13
C GLN A 85 1.45 16.97 0.55
N LEU A 86 0.38 16.40 1.10
CA LEU A 86 -0.64 17.16 1.81
C LEU A 86 -0.14 17.70 3.15
N SER A 87 0.57 16.88 3.94
CA SER A 87 1.06 17.30 5.26
C SER A 87 2.19 18.33 5.19
N GLU A 88 2.99 18.29 4.13
CA GLU A 88 4.19 19.12 3.95
C GLU A 88 3.99 20.21 2.89
N ALA A 89 2.76 20.41 2.38
CA ALA A 89 2.46 21.31 1.27
C ALA A 89 3.11 22.70 1.41
N SER A 90 3.00 23.32 2.59
CA SER A 90 3.54 24.65 2.86
C SER A 90 5.07 24.72 2.85
N GLU A 91 5.74 23.64 3.23
CA GLU A 91 7.20 23.58 3.20
C GLU A 91 7.70 23.25 1.80
N LEU A 92 7.03 22.33 1.10
CA LEU A 92 7.35 21.97 -0.28
C LEU A 92 7.26 23.16 -1.24
N GLU A 93 6.30 24.07 -1.05
CA GLU A 93 6.17 25.31 -1.85
C GLU A 93 7.38 26.24 -1.74
N LYS A 94 8.16 26.16 -0.66
CA LYS A 94 9.34 27.01 -0.42
C LYS A 94 10.62 26.43 -1.04
N ILE A 95 10.59 25.18 -1.50
CA ILE A 95 11.78 24.50 -2.02
C ILE A 95 11.93 24.82 -3.50
N GLU A 96 13.02 25.51 -3.85
CA GLU A 96 13.35 25.82 -5.23
C GLU A 96 14.17 24.67 -5.87
N PRO A 97 13.82 24.22 -7.08
CA PRO A 97 14.57 23.19 -7.78
C PRO A 97 15.96 23.70 -8.17
N ILE A 98 16.97 22.85 -8.04
CA ILE A 98 18.31 23.19 -8.50
C ILE A 98 18.31 23.39 -10.02
N GLN A 99 18.81 24.53 -10.47
CA GLN A 99 19.10 24.77 -11.87
C GLN A 99 20.54 24.33 -12.14
N CYS A 100 20.71 23.26 -12.91
CA CYS A 100 22.00 22.82 -13.45
C CYS A 100 22.06 23.14 -14.95
#